data_AF-A0A1E1LKW0-F1
#
_entry.id   AF-A0A1E1LKW0-F1
#
_cell.length_a   1.000
_cell.length_b   1.000
_cell.length_c   1.000
_cell.angle_alpha   90.00
_cell.angle_beta   90.00
_cell.angle_gamma   90.00
#
_symmetry.space_group_name_H-M   'P 1'
#
loop_
_entity.id
_entity.type
_entity.pdbx_description
1 polymer ?
#
loop_
_entity_poly.entity_id
_entity_poly.type
_entity_poly.pdbx_seq_one_letter_code
_entity_poly.pdbx_strand_id
1 'polypeptide(L)'
;MASSMNSKARSLTARTVHLKVHPIPRTFAEQREVLRVIERFGEVSVFKSLKYEPRRPVPNAFLAVFNTVSSAEEIINVSPLRYNLISETTPSSTTETPEDDAAKSTFEVRVSETLYDHQLFLNSPTKNPLHGPYVPVSPKTSYIAGSLSKIVPDSNWSDGLMDWDTEKSRWRNDDILAPEEERRYRKDGEFISEESSSARGIRLRTQTRTPRVMSGLQALWRERVEKAEMELHSEENLTRSSAEDDTLKLSE
;
A
#
# COMPACT_ATOMS: atom_id res chain seq x y z
N MET A 1 13.65 25.13 -5.03
CA MET A 1 13.89 23.67 -5.15
C MET A 1 12.72 22.93 -5.81
N ALA A 2 11.47 23.13 -5.38
CA ALA A 2 10.30 22.45 -5.96
C ALA A 2 10.16 22.55 -7.49
N SER A 3 10.40 23.72 -8.09
CA SER A 3 10.34 23.90 -9.56
C SER A 3 11.34 23.02 -10.33
N SER A 4 12.57 22.86 -9.80
CA SER A 4 13.59 21.99 -10.41
C SER A 4 13.25 20.50 -10.29
N MET A 5 12.58 20.08 -9.22
CA MET A 5 12.11 18.71 -9.07
C MET A 5 11.00 18.41 -10.09
N ASN A 6 10.07 19.35 -10.30
CA ASN A 6 9.01 19.20 -11.28
C ASN A 6 9.54 19.05 -12.72
N SER A 7 10.55 19.84 -13.10
CA SER A 7 11.16 19.71 -14.43
C SER A 7 11.88 18.36 -14.62
N LYS A 8 12.61 17.89 -13.60
CA LYS A 8 13.25 16.56 -13.61
C LYS A 8 12.24 15.43 -13.70
N ALA A 9 11.16 15.47 -12.93
CA ALA A 9 10.12 14.44 -13.01
C ALA A 9 9.39 14.45 -14.34
N ARG A 10 9.11 15.61 -14.92
CA ARG A 10 8.53 15.69 -16.27
C ARG A 10 9.45 15.07 -17.32
N SER A 11 10.75 15.30 -17.22
CA SER A 11 11.76 14.65 -18.07
C SER A 11 11.84 13.14 -17.84
N LEU A 12 11.61 12.66 -16.61
CA LEU A 12 11.48 11.22 -16.35
C LEU A 12 10.21 10.66 -16.98
N THR A 13 9.05 11.31 -16.79
CA THR A 13 7.77 10.87 -17.38
C THR A 13 7.87 10.68 -18.89
N ALA A 14 8.53 11.60 -19.60
CA ALA A 14 8.72 11.52 -21.05
C ALA A 14 9.57 10.31 -21.51
N ARG A 15 10.43 9.77 -20.63
CA ARG A 15 11.28 8.59 -20.90
C ARG A 15 10.66 7.29 -20.40
N THR A 16 9.55 7.38 -19.68
CA THR A 16 8.91 6.22 -19.05
C THR A 16 7.78 5.66 -19.88
N VAL A 17 7.83 4.35 -20.05
CA VAL A 17 6.96 3.61 -20.94
C VAL A 17 6.27 2.47 -20.17
N HIS A 18 4.98 2.28 -20.44
CA HIS A 18 4.16 1.24 -19.84
C HIS A 18 4.06 0.07 -20.81
N LEU A 19 4.43 -1.10 -20.32
CA LEU A 19 4.55 -2.31 -21.11
C LEU A 19 3.51 -3.30 -20.64
N LYS A 20 2.71 -3.82 -21.56
CA LYS A 20 1.73 -4.87 -21.30
C LYS A 20 2.05 -6.08 -22.16
N VAL A 21 2.36 -7.18 -21.51
CA VAL A 21 2.84 -8.41 -22.17
C VAL A 21 1.73 -9.46 -22.18
N HIS A 22 1.58 -10.14 -23.31
CA HIS A 22 0.66 -11.26 -23.47
C HIS A 22 1.35 -12.41 -24.23
N PRO A 23 1.35 -13.65 -23.73
CA PRO A 23 0.80 -14.11 -22.45
C PRO A 23 1.59 -13.60 -21.22
N ILE A 24 1.07 -13.84 -20.01
CA ILE A 24 1.68 -13.35 -18.76
C ILE A 24 3.05 -14.02 -18.55
N PRO A 25 4.15 -13.25 -18.46
CA PRO A 25 5.47 -13.82 -18.21
C PRO A 25 5.60 -14.28 -16.76
N ARG A 26 5.66 -15.60 -16.55
CA ARG A 26 5.75 -16.24 -15.23
C ARG A 26 7.19 -16.51 -14.83
N THR A 27 8.06 -16.83 -15.78
CA THR A 27 9.46 -17.19 -15.50
C THR A 27 10.39 -15.98 -15.62
N PHE A 28 11.54 -16.05 -14.94
CA PHE A 28 12.56 -15.02 -15.05
C PHE A 28 13.16 -14.95 -16.47
N ALA A 29 13.28 -16.09 -17.15
CA ALA A 29 13.76 -16.14 -18.53
C ALA A 29 12.85 -15.35 -19.48
N GLU A 30 11.52 -15.53 -19.36
CA GLU A 30 10.54 -14.77 -20.14
C GLU A 30 10.66 -13.26 -19.89
N GLN A 31 10.78 -12.85 -18.62
CA GLN A 31 10.91 -11.43 -18.25
C GLN A 31 12.22 -10.81 -18.75
N ARG A 32 13.32 -11.58 -18.72
CA ARG A 32 14.61 -11.14 -19.25
C ARG A 32 14.58 -10.98 -20.77
N GLU A 33 13.85 -11.83 -21.49
CA GLU A 33 13.66 -11.62 -22.92
C GLU A 33 12.83 -10.37 -23.24
N VAL A 34 11.79 -10.06 -22.45
CA VAL A 34 11.08 -8.76 -22.59
C VAL A 34 12.07 -7.61 -22.50
N LEU A 35 12.94 -7.62 -21.48
CA LEU A 35 13.97 -6.59 -21.32
C LEU A 35 14.93 -6.55 -22.52
N ARG A 36 15.46 -7.70 -22.97
CA ARG A 36 16.35 -7.79 -24.13
C ARG A 36 15.73 -7.26 -25.40
N VAL A 37 14.43 -7.47 -25.62
CA VAL A 37 13.71 -6.96 -26.79
C VAL A 37 13.60 -5.43 -26.74
N ILE A 38 13.35 -4.87 -25.56
CA ILE A 38 13.20 -3.43 -25.34
C ILE A 38 14.55 -2.72 -25.41
N GLU A 39 15.61 -3.34 -24.89
CA GLU A 39 16.98 -2.81 -24.93
C GLU A 39 17.51 -2.60 -26.36
N ARG A 40 16.92 -3.27 -27.37
CA ARG A 40 17.26 -3.05 -28.79
C ARG A 40 16.96 -1.64 -29.27
N PHE A 41 16.01 -0.95 -28.63
CA PHE A 41 15.62 0.43 -28.97
C PHE A 41 16.41 1.48 -28.18
N GLY A 42 17.12 1.07 -27.13
CA GLY A 42 17.94 1.97 -26.33
C GLY A 42 18.23 1.43 -24.94
N GLU A 43 19.15 2.10 -24.26
CA GLU A 43 19.53 1.76 -22.89
C GLU A 43 18.37 1.99 -21.91
N VAL A 44 18.00 0.93 -21.20
CA VAL A 44 16.96 0.96 -20.16
C VAL A 44 17.63 1.19 -18.81
N SER A 45 17.34 2.34 -18.18
CA SER A 45 17.88 2.68 -16.86
C SER A 45 17.19 1.89 -15.75
N VAL A 46 15.88 1.71 -15.84
CA VAL A 46 15.09 0.99 -14.82
C VAL A 46 14.07 0.11 -15.51
N PHE A 47 13.99 -1.14 -15.08
CA PHE A 47 12.96 -2.09 -15.48
C PHE A 47 12.28 -2.66 -14.23
N LYS A 48 10.98 -2.38 -14.08
CA LYS A 48 10.21 -2.75 -12.89
C LYS A 48 8.98 -3.57 -13.28
N SER A 49 8.79 -4.73 -12.66
CA SER A 49 7.52 -5.47 -12.73
C SER A 49 6.47 -4.86 -11.80
N LEU A 50 5.25 -4.68 -12.30
CA LEU A 50 4.12 -4.18 -11.53
C LEU A 50 3.35 -5.30 -10.79
N LYS A 51 3.88 -6.53 -10.80
CA LYS A 51 3.32 -7.67 -10.08
C LYS A 51 3.19 -7.43 -8.57
N TYR A 52 4.10 -6.66 -7.98
CA TYR A 52 4.17 -6.44 -6.52
C TYR A 52 3.77 -5.01 -6.10
N GLU A 53 2.97 -4.32 -6.91
CA GLU A 53 2.51 -2.97 -6.58
C GLU A 53 1.50 -3.04 -5.40
N PRO A 54 1.73 -2.34 -4.26
CA PRO A 54 0.99 -2.57 -3.00
C PRO A 54 -0.53 -2.35 -3.05
N ARG A 55 -1.03 -1.57 -4.02
CA ARG A 55 -2.47 -1.26 -4.13
C ARG A 55 -3.17 -2.03 -5.24
N ARG A 56 -2.47 -2.31 -6.32
CA ARG A 56 -3.03 -2.88 -7.56
C ARG A 56 -1.94 -3.70 -8.24
N PRO A 57 -1.72 -4.96 -7.82
CA PRO A 57 -0.75 -5.83 -8.46
C PRO A 57 -1.22 -6.17 -9.88
N VAL A 58 -0.35 -5.94 -10.86
CA VAL A 58 -0.63 -6.19 -12.28
C VAL A 58 0.49 -7.06 -12.85
N PRO A 59 0.31 -8.40 -12.91
CA PRO A 59 1.40 -9.32 -13.26
C PRO A 59 1.77 -9.31 -14.75
N ASN A 60 0.88 -8.85 -15.63
CA ASN A 60 1.12 -8.72 -17.07
C ASN A 60 1.72 -7.38 -17.48
N ALA A 61 2.08 -6.52 -16.51
CA ALA A 61 2.56 -5.19 -16.81
C ALA A 61 3.93 -4.89 -16.20
N PHE A 62 4.70 -4.11 -16.95
CA PHE A 62 6.02 -3.63 -16.57
C PHE A 62 6.08 -2.12 -16.78
N LEU A 63 6.98 -1.49 -16.03
CA LEU A 63 7.36 -0.10 -16.19
C LEU A 63 8.83 -0.08 -16.59
N ALA A 64 9.13 0.52 -17.73
CA ALA A 64 10.49 0.74 -18.19
C ALA A 64 10.80 2.24 -18.25
N VAL A 65 12.02 2.60 -17.89
CA VAL A 65 12.55 3.97 -17.96
C VAL A 65 13.76 3.95 -18.85
N PHE A 66 13.70 4.62 -19.99
CA PHE A 66 14.84 4.77 -20.88
C PHE A 66 15.77 5.88 -20.42
N ASN A 67 17.03 5.81 -20.85
CA ASN A 67 17.98 6.90 -20.63
C ASN A 67 17.62 8.15 -21.48
N THR A 68 17.15 7.93 -22.71
CA THR A 68 16.80 8.96 -23.71
C THR A 68 15.29 9.01 -23.98
N VAL A 69 14.79 10.17 -24.42
CA VAL A 69 13.36 10.35 -24.79
C VAL A 69 13.09 9.74 -26.17
N SER A 70 14.02 9.88 -27.13
CA SER A 70 13.89 9.32 -28.49
C SER A 70 13.59 7.82 -28.48
N SER A 71 14.33 7.04 -27.68
CA SER A 71 14.13 5.59 -27.58
C SER A 71 12.74 5.22 -27.04
N ALA A 72 12.19 6.04 -26.14
CA ALA A 72 10.82 5.84 -25.62
C ALA A 72 9.75 6.13 -26.68
N GLU A 73 9.96 7.16 -27.51
CA GLU A 73 9.04 7.48 -28.61
C GLU A 73 9.13 6.46 -29.74
N GLU A 74 10.35 6.03 -30.10
CA GLU A 74 10.61 5.01 -31.13
C GLU A 74 9.91 3.69 -30.80
N ILE A 75 10.05 3.20 -29.56
CA ILE A 75 9.43 1.93 -29.17
C ILE A 75 7.89 2.03 -29.08
N ILE A 76 7.34 3.20 -28.74
CA ILE A 76 5.89 3.44 -28.79
C ILE A 76 5.40 3.40 -30.24
N ASN A 77 6.13 4.02 -31.18
CA ASN A 77 5.77 4.06 -32.59
C ASN A 77 5.83 2.69 -33.27
N VAL A 78 6.74 1.81 -32.84
CA VAL A 78 6.90 0.45 -33.39
C VAL A 78 5.93 -0.55 -32.74
N SER A 79 5.21 -0.15 -31.69
CA SER A 79 4.28 -1.03 -30.98
C SER A 79 3.11 -1.48 -31.86
N PRO A 80 2.65 -2.75 -31.74
CA PRO A 80 3.05 -3.81 -30.82
C PRO A 80 4.24 -4.68 -31.29
N LEU A 81 5.09 -5.11 -30.35
CA LEU A 81 6.25 -5.97 -30.62
C LEU A 81 5.91 -7.44 -30.43
N ARG A 82 6.32 -8.31 -31.36
CA ARG A 82 6.17 -9.76 -31.24
C ARG A 82 7.54 -10.41 -31.20
N TYR A 83 7.74 -11.30 -30.24
CA TYR A 83 8.99 -12.07 -30.12
C TYR A 83 8.69 -13.50 -29.67
N ASN A 84 9.61 -14.41 -30.01
CA ASN A 84 9.53 -15.81 -29.63
C ASN A 84 10.62 -16.10 -28.61
N LEU A 85 10.26 -16.75 -27.51
CA LEU A 85 11.23 -17.26 -26.54
C LEU A 85 11.84 -18.55 -27.09
N ILE A 86 13.11 -18.53 -27.45
CA ILE A 86 13.88 -19.74 -27.73
C ILE A 86 14.50 -20.14 -26.40
N SER A 87 13.95 -21.15 -25.75
CA SER A 87 14.58 -21.76 -24.58
C SER A 87 15.93 -22.33 -25.01
N GLU A 88 17.04 -21.73 -24.57
CA GLU A 88 18.38 -22.27 -24.79
C GLU A 88 18.55 -23.58 -24.01
N THR A 89 18.04 -24.68 -24.56
CA THR A 89 18.65 -25.99 -24.34
C THR A 89 19.82 -26.08 -25.32
N THR A 90 21.02 -26.13 -24.74
CA THR A 90 22.34 -26.37 -25.33
C THR A 90 22.37 -27.05 -26.73
N PRO A 91 23.22 -26.59 -27.67
CA PRO A 91 23.33 -27.22 -28.99
C PRO A 91 24.25 -28.46 -28.98
N SER A 92 23.72 -29.59 -29.46
CA SER A 92 24.35 -30.82 -30.01
C SER A 92 23.62 -32.06 -29.45
N SER A 93 23.04 -32.98 -30.22
CA SER A 93 23.32 -33.39 -31.60
C SER A 93 22.12 -34.14 -32.20
N THR A 94 22.01 -34.05 -33.53
CA THR A 94 21.46 -35.04 -34.46
C THR A 94 19.93 -35.13 -34.65
N THR A 95 19.61 -35.09 -35.94
CA THR A 95 18.47 -35.70 -36.66
C THR A 95 17.20 -34.88 -36.83
N GLU A 96 16.94 -34.61 -38.10
CA GLU A 96 15.72 -34.12 -38.71
C GLU A 96 14.57 -35.10 -38.44
N THR A 97 13.57 -34.68 -37.67
CA THR A 97 12.19 -35.18 -37.71
C THR A 97 11.23 -34.03 -37.40
N PRO A 98 10.14 -33.84 -38.17
CA PRO A 98 9.28 -32.66 -38.09
C PRO A 98 8.07 -32.90 -37.18
N GLU A 99 8.25 -33.39 -35.96
CA GLU A 99 7.15 -33.60 -35.02
C GLU A 99 7.69 -33.37 -33.60
N ASP A 100 7.61 -32.13 -33.12
CA ASP A 100 7.36 -31.78 -31.72
C ASP A 100 7.43 -30.26 -31.57
N ASP A 101 6.26 -29.66 -31.34
CA ASP A 101 6.06 -28.29 -30.86
C ASP A 101 6.67 -28.14 -29.46
N ALA A 102 8.00 -28.11 -29.37
CA ALA A 102 8.73 -27.68 -28.18
C ALA A 102 8.48 -26.18 -27.96
N ALA A 103 7.28 -25.90 -27.43
CA ALA A 103 6.73 -24.68 -26.86
C ALA A 103 7.40 -23.36 -27.30
N LYS A 104 7.31 -23.01 -28.59
CA LYS A 104 7.58 -21.64 -29.06
C LYS A 104 6.48 -20.72 -28.54
N SER A 105 6.61 -20.23 -27.31
CA SER A 105 5.68 -19.26 -26.75
C SER A 105 5.93 -17.91 -27.42
N THR A 106 5.04 -17.52 -28.32
CA THR A 106 5.02 -16.18 -28.92
C THR A 106 4.47 -15.19 -27.90
N PHE A 107 5.24 -14.14 -27.65
CA PHE A 107 4.85 -13.05 -26.77
C PHE A 107 4.61 -11.78 -27.59
N GLU A 108 3.53 -11.08 -27.26
CA GLU A 108 3.20 -9.75 -27.75
C GLU A 108 3.41 -8.74 -26.62
N VAL A 109 4.24 -7.73 -26.86
CA VAL A 109 4.46 -6.59 -25.97
C VAL A 109 3.77 -5.38 -26.58
N ARG A 110 2.76 -4.89 -25.87
CA ARG A 110 2.12 -3.62 -26.15
C ARG A 110 2.79 -2.55 -25.33
N VAL A 111 3.14 -1.46 -26.00
CA VAL A 111 3.90 -0.37 -25.45
C VAL A 111 3.01 0.86 -25.50
N SER A 112 2.95 1.61 -24.40
CA SER A 112 2.06 2.76 -24.27
C SER A 112 2.71 3.83 -23.42
N GLU A 113 2.29 5.08 -23.63
CA GLU A 113 2.69 6.18 -22.77
C GLU A 113 2.25 5.92 -21.32
N THR A 114 3.11 6.30 -20.37
CA THR A 114 2.78 6.12 -18.96
C THR A 114 1.98 7.31 -18.43
N LEU A 115 0.97 7.00 -17.62
CA LEU A 115 0.35 7.97 -16.70
C LEU A 115 1.01 7.93 -15.31
N TYR A 116 2.26 7.45 -15.25
CA TYR A 116 2.95 7.23 -13.99
C TYR A 116 3.49 8.56 -13.47
N ASP A 117 2.92 9.00 -12.35
CA ASP A 117 3.37 10.21 -11.68
C ASP A 117 4.57 9.91 -10.77
N HIS A 118 5.76 10.23 -11.27
CA HIS A 118 7.03 10.09 -10.55
C HIS A 118 7.10 11.00 -9.32
N GLN A 119 6.50 12.20 -9.35
CA GLN A 119 6.48 13.10 -8.18
C GLN A 119 5.64 12.49 -7.07
N LEU A 120 4.43 12.04 -7.40
CA LEU A 120 3.59 11.35 -6.43
C LEU A 120 4.26 10.09 -5.89
N PHE A 121 4.96 9.32 -6.73
CA PHE A 121 5.70 8.15 -6.24
C PHE A 121 6.79 8.55 -5.24
N LEU A 122 7.67 9.49 -5.60
CA LEU A 122 8.77 9.94 -4.74
C LEU A 122 8.26 10.52 -3.42
N ASN A 123 7.14 11.24 -3.46
CA ASN A 123 6.46 11.86 -2.32
C ASN A 123 5.40 10.95 -1.65
N SER A 124 5.26 9.71 -2.09
CA SER A 124 4.30 8.79 -1.47
C SER A 124 4.97 7.97 -0.36
N PRO A 125 4.52 8.10 0.90
CA PRO A 125 5.03 7.27 1.99
C PRO A 125 4.62 5.80 1.85
N THR A 126 3.63 5.50 1.00
CA THR A 126 3.13 4.13 0.80
C THR A 126 3.77 3.39 -0.37
N LYS A 127 4.37 4.08 -1.35
CA LYS A 127 4.98 3.42 -2.51
C LYS A 127 6.50 3.52 -2.50
N ASN A 128 7.06 4.55 -1.87
CA ASN A 128 8.50 4.72 -1.74
C ASN A 128 8.94 4.41 -0.30
N PRO A 129 9.68 3.32 -0.04
CA PRO A 129 10.20 3.00 1.29
C PRO A 129 11.28 3.98 1.75
N LEU A 130 11.91 4.69 0.81
CA LEU A 130 12.92 5.72 1.06
C LEU A 130 12.31 7.13 0.98
N HIS A 131 10.99 7.24 1.17
CA HIS A 131 10.32 8.53 1.23
C HIS A 131 10.97 9.41 2.30
N GLY A 132 10.93 10.74 2.09
CA GLY A 132 11.55 11.80 2.90
C GLY A 132 11.19 11.79 4.40
N PRO A 133 11.56 12.86 5.14
CA PRO A 133 11.59 12.85 6.61
C PRO A 133 10.32 12.24 7.19
N TYR A 134 10.50 11.38 8.20
CA TYR A 134 9.45 10.64 8.87
C TYR A 134 8.25 11.55 9.17
N VAL A 135 7.10 11.27 8.54
CA VAL A 135 5.86 12.03 8.77
C VAL A 135 5.00 11.27 9.77
N PRO A 136 4.90 11.73 11.02
CA PRO A 136 4.18 10.96 12.02
C PRO A 136 2.68 10.91 11.76
N VAL A 137 2.02 9.84 12.18
CA VAL A 137 0.56 9.78 12.22
C VAL A 137 0.07 10.83 13.21
N SER A 138 -0.94 11.61 12.82
CA SER A 138 -1.42 12.69 13.68
C SER A 138 -1.91 12.15 15.03
N PRO A 139 -1.67 12.84 16.15
CA PRO A 139 -2.13 12.38 17.47
C PRO A 139 -3.67 12.34 17.59
N LYS A 140 -4.38 13.01 16.67
CA LYS A 140 -5.84 12.97 16.55
C LYS A 140 -6.35 11.63 15.99
N THR A 141 -5.52 10.94 15.21
CA THR A 141 -5.87 9.67 14.56
C THR A 141 -5.43 8.45 15.37
N SER A 142 -4.36 8.56 16.16
CA SER A 142 -3.81 7.47 16.98
C SER A 142 -4.01 7.72 18.47
N TYR A 143 -4.74 6.82 19.13
CA TYR A 143 -4.99 6.88 20.58
C TYR A 143 -3.69 6.87 21.40
N ILE A 144 -2.71 6.05 20.99
CA ILE A 144 -1.42 5.93 21.67
C ILE A 144 -0.69 7.28 21.63
N ALA A 145 -0.54 7.88 20.45
CA ALA A 145 0.10 9.19 20.31
C ALA A 145 -0.62 10.29 21.10
N GLY A 146 -1.96 10.34 21.11
CA GLY A 146 -2.71 11.32 21.89
C GLY A 146 -2.62 11.12 23.41
N SER A 147 -2.28 9.91 23.87
CA SER A 147 -2.00 9.65 25.29
C SER A 147 -0.57 10.05 25.65
N LEU A 148 0.41 9.71 24.80
CA LEU A 148 1.81 10.05 24.98
C LEU A 148 2.08 11.55 24.85
N SER A 149 1.30 12.27 24.03
CA SER A 149 1.41 13.72 23.90
C SER A 149 1.13 14.49 25.19
N LYS A 150 0.52 13.84 26.19
CA LYS A 150 0.26 14.45 27.51
C LYS A 150 1.38 14.20 28.51
N ILE A 151 2.23 13.22 28.24
CA ILE A 151 3.26 12.72 29.18
C ILE A 151 4.66 13.11 28.68
N VAL A 152 4.88 13.02 27.37
CA VAL A 152 6.18 13.30 26.74
C VAL A 152 6.32 14.81 26.54
N PRO A 153 7.38 15.45 27.06
CA PRO A 153 7.62 16.87 26.86
C PRO A 153 7.98 17.18 25.40
N ASP A 154 7.60 18.39 24.96
CA ASP A 154 7.90 18.89 23.62
C ASP A 154 9.42 18.96 23.41
N SER A 155 9.89 18.16 22.46
CA SER A 155 11.31 18.06 22.09
C SER A 155 11.43 17.63 20.62
N ASN A 156 12.61 17.77 20.03
CA ASN A 156 12.85 17.35 18.64
C ASN A 156 12.62 15.84 18.40
N TRP A 157 12.50 15.04 19.46
CA TRP A 157 12.29 13.59 19.41
C TRP A 157 10.86 13.19 19.77
N SER A 158 10.06 14.13 20.28
CA SER A 158 8.72 13.88 20.82
C SER A 158 7.78 13.31 19.75
N ASP A 159 7.80 13.86 18.54
CA ASP A 159 7.03 13.36 17.39
C ASP A 159 7.33 11.89 17.05
N GLY A 160 8.58 11.44 17.15
CA GLY A 160 8.95 10.05 16.91
C GLY A 160 8.58 9.13 18.08
N LEU A 161 8.69 9.60 19.32
CA LEU A 161 8.32 8.84 20.51
C LEU A 161 6.81 8.67 20.66
N MET A 162 6.02 9.63 20.19
CA MET A 162 4.56 9.55 20.22
C MET A 162 4.01 8.61 19.14
N ASP A 163 4.78 8.36 18.08
CA ASP A 163 4.27 7.69 16.89
C ASP A 163 4.65 6.20 16.82
N TRP A 164 3.71 5.39 17.32
CA TRP A 164 3.80 3.93 17.35
C TRP A 164 2.96 3.24 16.28
N ASP A 165 2.12 3.99 15.57
CA ASP A 165 1.14 3.45 14.62
C ASP A 165 1.57 3.66 13.17
N THR A 166 2.52 4.57 12.91
CA THR A 166 3.09 4.79 11.58
C THR A 166 3.69 3.55 10.96
N GLU A 167 4.39 2.71 11.73
CA GLU A 167 5.02 1.51 11.20
C GLU A 167 3.97 0.48 10.76
N LYS A 168 2.86 0.37 11.48
CA LYS A 168 1.74 -0.53 11.16
C LYS A 168 0.92 -0.06 9.96
N SER A 169 0.82 1.25 9.74
CA SER A 169 0.07 1.79 8.61
C SER A 169 0.87 1.82 7.30
N ARG A 170 2.20 1.86 7.37
CA ARG A 170 3.07 2.03 6.19
C ARG A 170 3.37 0.72 5.47
N TRP A 171 3.54 -0.36 6.23
CA TRP A 171 3.56 -1.72 5.69
C TRP A 171 2.15 -2.27 5.85
N ARG A 172 1.35 -2.25 4.78
CA ARG A 172 0.19 -3.15 4.69
C ARG A 172 0.72 -4.59 4.72
N ASN A 173 1.06 -5.08 5.90
CA ASN A 173 1.31 -6.50 6.16
C ASN A 173 -0.02 -7.26 6.29
N ASP A 174 -1.05 -6.84 5.57
CA ASP A 174 -2.19 -7.69 5.25
C ASP A 174 -1.81 -8.72 4.17
N ASP A 175 -0.66 -8.55 3.51
CA ASP A 175 -0.18 -9.41 2.41
C ASP A 175 0.95 -10.38 2.79
N ILE A 176 1.52 -10.31 4.01
CA ILE A 176 2.31 -11.43 4.54
C ILE A 176 1.30 -12.44 5.09
N LEU A 177 0.58 -13.11 4.19
CA LEU A 177 -0.26 -14.23 4.56
C LEU A 177 0.64 -15.25 5.26
N ALA A 178 0.19 -15.77 6.41
CA ALA A 178 0.75 -17.01 6.92
C ALA A 178 0.68 -18.07 5.79
N PRO A 179 1.66 -18.96 5.63
CA PRO A 179 1.66 -19.98 4.56
C PRO A 179 0.36 -20.82 4.48
N GLU A 180 -0.40 -20.88 5.57
CA GLU A 180 -1.73 -21.50 5.63
C GLU A 180 -2.85 -20.71 4.92
N GLU A 181 -2.79 -19.37 4.90
CA GLU A 181 -3.81 -18.53 4.27
C GLU A 181 -3.58 -18.38 2.76
N GLU A 182 -2.32 -18.51 2.30
CA GLU A 182 -1.94 -18.51 0.88
C GLU A 182 -2.55 -19.70 0.11
N ARG A 183 -2.84 -20.80 0.81
CA ARG A 183 -3.55 -21.98 0.28
C ARG A 183 -5.01 -21.72 -0.09
N ARG A 184 -5.58 -20.57 0.29
CA ARG A 184 -6.99 -20.22 0.03
C ARG A 184 -7.20 -19.37 -1.22
N TYR A 185 -6.14 -19.03 -1.95
CA TYR A 185 -6.27 -18.46 -3.30
C TYR A 185 -6.66 -19.57 -4.28
N ARG A 186 -7.76 -19.37 -5.03
CA ARG A 186 -8.13 -20.27 -6.12
C ARG A 186 -7.02 -20.27 -7.18
N LYS A 187 -6.74 -21.45 -7.72
CA LYS A 187 -5.70 -21.75 -8.71
C LYS A 187 -5.85 -20.98 -10.05
N ASP A 188 -6.97 -20.26 -10.21
CA ASP A 188 -7.51 -19.84 -11.50
C ASP A 188 -7.43 -18.32 -11.76
N GLY A 189 -6.87 -17.52 -10.83
CA GLY A 189 -6.54 -16.11 -11.09
C GLY A 189 -7.72 -15.13 -11.13
N GLU A 190 -8.92 -15.51 -10.68
CA GLU A 190 -10.03 -14.55 -10.52
C GLU A 190 -9.84 -13.63 -9.31
N PHE A 191 -10.14 -12.34 -9.54
CA PHE A 191 -10.03 -11.24 -8.59
C PHE A 191 -11.03 -11.42 -7.44
N ILE A 192 -10.55 -11.43 -6.20
CA ILE A 192 -11.39 -11.48 -5.00
C ILE A 192 -12.26 -10.21 -4.96
N SER A 193 -13.58 -10.37 -4.83
CA SER A 193 -14.55 -9.28 -4.79
C SER A 193 -14.19 -8.21 -3.75
N GLU A 194 -14.49 -6.94 -4.06
CA GLU A 194 -14.30 -5.80 -3.15
C GLU A 194 -14.92 -6.07 -1.76
N GLU A 195 -16.01 -6.82 -1.73
CA GLU A 195 -16.76 -7.22 -0.54
C GLU A 195 -15.91 -8.03 0.46
N SER A 196 -15.02 -8.89 -0.04
CA SER A 196 -14.08 -9.65 0.79
C SER A 196 -12.95 -8.77 1.34
N SER A 197 -12.53 -7.74 0.60
CA SER A 197 -11.54 -6.77 1.07
C SER A 197 -12.12 -5.85 2.16
N SER A 198 -13.37 -5.42 2.01
CA SER A 198 -14.08 -4.68 3.06
C SER A 198 -14.35 -5.55 4.30
N ALA A 199 -14.78 -6.81 4.12
CA ALA A 199 -14.99 -7.73 5.24
C ALA A 199 -13.69 -8.03 6.00
N ARG A 200 -12.55 -8.15 5.29
CA ARG A 200 -11.21 -8.25 5.89
C ARG A 200 -10.85 -7.00 6.67
N GLY A 201 -11.04 -5.81 6.10
CA GLY A 201 -10.76 -4.54 6.76
C GLY A 201 -11.56 -4.34 8.06
N ILE A 202 -12.82 -4.81 8.10
CA ILE A 202 -13.64 -4.80 9.31
C ILE A 202 -13.06 -5.74 10.38
N ARG A 203 -12.64 -6.95 10.01
CA ARG A 203 -12.07 -7.94 10.96
C ARG A 203 -10.72 -7.48 11.54
N LEU A 204 -9.85 -6.92 10.71
CA LEU A 204 -8.58 -6.36 11.15
C LEU A 204 -8.79 -5.15 12.06
N ARG A 205 -9.73 -4.25 11.75
CA ARG A 205 -10.13 -3.15 12.65
C ARG A 205 -10.66 -3.64 13.99
N THR A 206 -11.37 -4.78 14.02
CA THR A 206 -11.81 -5.38 15.28
C THR A 206 -10.67 -6.02 16.07
N GLN A 207 -9.64 -6.56 15.40
CA GLN A 207 -8.47 -7.15 16.04
C GLN A 207 -7.45 -6.12 16.52
N THR A 208 -7.29 -5.00 15.80
CA THR A 208 -6.43 -3.88 16.21
C THR A 208 -7.10 -2.93 17.20
N ARG A 209 -8.39 -3.12 17.46
CA ARG A 209 -9.11 -2.37 18.51
C ARG A 209 -8.52 -2.79 19.86
N THR A 210 -7.88 -1.85 20.54
CA THR A 210 -7.34 -2.09 21.86
C THR A 210 -8.47 -2.52 22.80
N PRO A 211 -8.36 -3.67 23.48
CA PRO A 211 -9.40 -4.13 24.40
C PRO A 211 -9.57 -3.11 25.53
N ARG A 212 -10.78 -3.01 26.09
CA ARG A 212 -11.17 -1.97 27.08
C ARG A 212 -10.17 -1.84 28.23
N VAL A 213 -9.59 -2.94 28.69
CA VAL A 213 -8.60 -2.99 29.78
C VAL A 213 -7.26 -2.34 29.38
N MET A 214 -6.91 -2.38 28.09
CA MET A 214 -5.70 -1.75 27.52
C MET A 214 -5.93 -0.29 27.07
N SER A 215 -7.14 0.27 27.23
CA SER A 215 -7.39 1.70 27.01
C SER A 215 -6.69 2.60 28.06
N GLY A 216 -6.03 2.00 29.05
CA GLY A 216 -5.24 2.68 30.07
C GLY A 216 -6.08 3.19 31.26
N LEU A 217 -5.41 3.48 32.37
CA LEU A 217 -6.01 4.00 33.62
C LEU A 217 -6.84 5.28 33.42
N GLN A 218 -6.59 6.02 32.36
CA GLN A 218 -7.26 7.30 32.08
C GLN A 218 -8.74 7.14 31.70
N ALA A 219 -9.14 6.02 31.08
CA ALA A 219 -10.53 5.73 30.80
C ALA A 219 -11.29 5.42 32.11
N LEU A 220 -10.68 4.63 32.98
CA LEU A 220 -11.22 4.29 34.30
C LEU A 220 -11.27 5.50 35.24
N TRP A 221 -10.29 6.41 35.16
CA TRP A 221 -10.28 7.64 35.94
C TRP A 221 -11.41 8.59 35.51
N ARG A 222 -11.63 8.77 34.20
CA ARG A 222 -12.78 9.55 33.70
C ARG A 222 -14.12 8.95 34.11
N GLU A 223 -14.28 7.64 33.97
CA GLU A 223 -15.50 6.93 34.41
C GLU A 223 -15.73 7.12 35.93
N ARG A 224 -14.67 7.10 36.74
CA ARG A 224 -14.76 7.36 38.19
C ARG A 224 -15.13 8.80 38.53
N VAL A 225 -14.59 9.79 37.80
CA VAL A 225 -14.93 11.20 37.99
C VAL A 225 -16.38 11.46 37.58
N GLU A 226 -16.79 10.98 36.41
CA GLU A 226 -18.18 11.09 35.93
C GLU A 226 -19.16 10.42 36.91
N LYS A 227 -18.78 9.27 37.49
CA LYS A 227 -19.62 8.58 38.48
C LYS A 227 -19.74 9.35 39.79
N ALA A 228 -18.65 9.97 40.25
CA ALA A 228 -18.67 10.82 41.45
C ALA A 228 -19.51 12.10 41.22
N GLU A 229 -19.42 12.72 40.03
CA GLU A 229 -20.25 13.87 39.65
C GLU A 229 -21.75 13.50 39.58
N MET A 230 -22.07 12.32 39.06
CA MET A 230 -23.44 11.81 39.03
C MET A 230 -23.99 11.49 40.43
N GLU A 231 -23.16 10.96 41.32
CA GLU A 231 -23.51 10.71 42.72
C GLU A 231 -23.80 12.02 43.46
N LEU A 232 -22.95 13.05 43.29
CA LEU A 232 -23.19 14.38 43.87
C LEU A 232 -24.48 15.02 43.34
N HIS A 233 -24.73 14.96 42.03
CA HIS A 233 -25.99 15.45 41.47
C HIS A 233 -27.21 14.65 41.96
N SER A 234 -27.07 13.36 42.26
CA SER A 234 -28.16 12.57 42.85
C SER A 234 -28.45 12.97 44.30
N GLU A 235 -27.41 13.27 45.09
CA GLU A 235 -27.53 13.74 46.47
C GLU A 235 -28.10 15.17 46.54
N GLU A 236 -27.70 16.06 45.64
CA GLU A 236 -28.28 17.40 45.50
C GLU A 236 -29.77 17.35 45.13
N ASN A 237 -30.18 16.41 44.27
CA ASN A 237 -31.58 16.25 43.91
C ASN A 237 -32.42 15.65 45.05
N LEU A 238 -31.86 14.72 45.84
CA LEU A 238 -32.50 14.15 47.03
C LEU A 238 -32.67 15.17 48.17
N THR A 239 -31.68 16.03 48.37
CA THR A 239 -31.75 17.10 49.39
C THR A 239 -32.74 18.19 48.98
N ARG A 240 -32.83 18.50 47.68
CA ARG A 240 -33.81 19.44 47.14
C ARG A 240 -35.26 18.91 47.23
N SER A 241 -35.50 17.63 46.98
CA SER A 241 -36.84 17.03 47.15
C SER A 241 -37.26 16.96 48.62
N SER A 242 -36.33 16.67 49.54
CA SER A 242 -36.62 16.67 50.99
C SER A 242 -36.94 18.07 51.52
N ALA A 243 -36.30 19.11 50.99
CA ALA A 243 -36.60 20.49 51.35
C ALA A 243 -37.98 20.95 50.85
N GLU A 244 -38.40 20.48 49.67
CA GLU A 244 -39.74 20.76 49.12
C GLU A 244 -40.86 20.08 49.93
N ASP A 245 -40.65 18.84 50.39
CA ASP A 245 -41.60 18.11 51.24
C ASP A 245 -41.78 18.75 52.63
N ASP A 246 -40.72 19.32 53.21
CA ASP A 246 -40.80 20.03 54.50
C ASP A 246 -41.48 21.39 54.38
N THR A 247 -41.40 22.05 53.22
CA THR A 247 -42.14 23.31 52.99
C THR A 247 -43.65 23.12 52.83
N LEU A 248 -44.10 21.95 52.36
CA LEU A 248 -45.52 21.63 52.23
C LEU A 248 -46.18 21.29 53.58
N LYS A 249 -45.43 20.71 54.54
CA LYS A 249 -45.92 20.44 55.90
C LYS A 249 -46.11 21.68 56.79
N LEU A 250 -45.58 22.84 56.37
CA LEU A 250 -45.75 24.11 57.08
C LEU A 250 -46.93 24.94 56.54
N SER A 251 -47.69 24.41 55.58
CA SER A 251 -48.82 25.09 54.92
C SER A 251 -50.20 24.44 55.15
N GLU A 252 -50.29 23.41 56.00
CA GLU A 252 -51.54 22.83 56.55
C GLU A 252 -51.69 23.21 58.04
#